data_AF-A0A4V2NY34-F1
#
_entry.id   AF-A0A4V2NY34-F1
#
_cell.length_a   1.000
_cell.length_b   1.000
_cell.length_c   1.000
_cell.angle_alpha   90.00
_cell.angle_beta   90.00
_cell.angle_gamma   90.00
#
_symmetry.space_group_name_H-M   'P 1'
#
loop_
_entity.id
_entity.type
_entity.pdbx_description
1 polymer ?
#
loop_
_entity_poly.entity_id
_entity_poly.type
_entity_poly.pdbx_seq_one_letter_code
_entity_poly.pdbx_strand_id
1 'polypeptide(L)'
;MTSLGMLVAGFLIVIADLRINGFDLITDPIGWMLALVALAGLTRLHWGFTLAAASSVAGLIVSVGSIQQPTEGLLGTAESIVMTGVVFGTCSAILALSSSARDRRAADVIRWVDLALTVFVVASSPWTPDEKVDVSGAAAFPLVALVILALGVVIWFLLLVWRVRREPAYAPDAR
;
A
#
# COMPACT_ATOMS: atom_id res chain seq x y z
N MET A 1 -7.91 -18.42 -6.54
CA MET A 1 -6.85 -17.38 -6.68
C MET A 1 -5.81 -17.62 -5.60
N THR A 2 -4.52 -17.46 -5.88
CA THR A 2 -3.49 -17.51 -4.81
C THR A 2 -3.65 -16.32 -3.87
N SER A 3 -3.25 -16.45 -2.60
CA SER A 3 -3.37 -15.38 -1.61
C SER A 3 -2.71 -14.08 -2.09
N LEU A 4 -1.50 -14.15 -2.63
CA LEU A 4 -0.83 -12.98 -3.21
C LEU A 4 -1.54 -12.41 -4.45
N GLY A 5 -2.24 -13.25 -5.23
CA GLY A 5 -3.09 -12.76 -6.32
C GLY A 5 -4.32 -11.98 -5.82
N MET A 6 -4.88 -12.38 -4.68
CA MET A 6 -5.97 -11.66 -4.01
C MET A 6 -5.48 -10.34 -3.39
N LEU A 7 -4.25 -10.30 -2.85
CA LEU A 7 -3.62 -9.06 -2.40
C LEU A 7 -3.48 -8.05 -3.55
N VAL A 8 -3.01 -8.48 -4.72
CA VAL A 8 -2.90 -7.62 -5.91
C VAL A 8 -4.28 -7.10 -6.34
N ALA A 9 -5.30 -7.95 -6.35
CA ALA A 9 -6.65 -7.54 -6.68
C ALA A 9 -7.21 -6.51 -5.68
N GLY A 10 -7.01 -6.74 -4.38
CA GLY A 10 -7.42 -5.80 -3.33
C GLY A 10 -6.75 -4.43 -3.49
N PHE A 11 -5.44 -4.40 -3.69
CA PHE A 11 -4.72 -3.14 -3.90
C PHE A 11 -5.12 -2.42 -5.19
N LEU A 12 -5.36 -3.14 -6.29
CA LEU A 12 -5.86 -2.51 -7.52
C LEU A 12 -7.20 -1.83 -7.30
N ILE A 13 -8.06 -2.38 -6.44
CA ILE A 13 -9.34 -1.76 -6.08
C ILE A 13 -9.09 -0.48 -5.27
N VAL A 14 -8.22 -0.52 -4.25
CA VAL A 14 -7.86 0.67 -3.44
C VAL A 14 -7.24 1.76 -4.31
N ILE A 15 -6.30 1.43 -5.19
CA ILE A 15 -5.61 2.41 -6.04
C ILE A 15 -6.52 2.98 -7.13
N ALA A 16 -7.48 2.19 -7.62
CA ALA A 16 -8.44 2.66 -8.62
C ALA A 16 -9.37 3.76 -8.06
N ASP A 17 -9.40 3.94 -6.72
CA ASP A 17 -9.99 5.04 -5.96
C ASP A 17 -11.04 5.82 -6.77
N LEU A 18 -12.25 5.23 -6.84
CA LEU A 18 -13.36 5.82 -7.59
C LEU A 18 -14.03 6.90 -6.74
N ARG A 19 -13.37 8.05 -6.56
CA ARG A 19 -13.98 9.18 -5.82
C ARG A 19 -15.17 9.74 -6.58
N ILE A 20 -16.36 9.65 -5.98
CA ILE A 20 -17.56 10.34 -6.44
C ILE A 20 -17.87 11.45 -5.43
N ASN A 21 -17.74 12.71 -5.85
CA ASN A 21 -17.98 13.90 -5.03
C ASN A 21 -17.13 14.00 -3.75
N GLY A 22 -15.87 13.55 -3.78
CA GLY A 22 -14.93 13.65 -2.65
C GLY A 22 -15.15 12.62 -1.54
N PHE A 23 -16.15 11.75 -1.69
CA PHE A 23 -16.31 10.57 -0.86
C PHE A 23 -15.58 9.39 -1.48
N ASP A 24 -14.89 8.68 -0.61
CA ASP A 24 -14.29 7.39 -0.92
C ASP A 24 -15.42 6.38 -1.15
N LEU A 25 -15.41 5.71 -2.31
CA LEU A 25 -16.46 4.75 -2.64
C LEU A 25 -16.28 3.46 -1.85
N ILE A 26 -17.36 2.71 -1.69
CA ILE A 26 -17.41 1.37 -1.04
C ILE A 26 -16.32 0.40 -1.56
N THR A 27 -15.68 0.69 -2.69
CA THR A 27 -14.52 -0.02 -3.21
C THR A 27 -13.36 -0.10 -2.22
N ASP A 28 -13.09 0.92 -1.42
CA ASP A 28 -11.89 0.95 -0.58
C ASP A 28 -11.95 -0.01 0.61
N PRO A 29 -13.06 -0.07 1.39
CA PRO A 29 -13.22 -1.10 2.42
C PRO A 29 -13.15 -2.52 1.83
N ILE A 30 -13.66 -2.73 0.62
CA ILE A 30 -13.61 -4.03 -0.07
C ILE A 30 -12.15 -4.38 -0.44
N GLY A 31 -11.40 -3.41 -0.97
CA GLY A 31 -9.99 -3.58 -1.31
C GLY A 31 -9.14 -3.95 -0.10
N TRP A 32 -9.33 -3.24 1.01
CA TRP A 32 -8.67 -3.53 2.29
C TRP A 32 -9.06 -4.90 2.88
N MET A 33 -10.35 -5.28 2.79
CA MET A 33 -10.82 -6.59 3.25
C MET A 33 -10.20 -7.73 2.42
N LEU A 34 -10.11 -7.57 1.10
CA LEU A 34 -9.45 -8.55 0.22
C LEU A 34 -7.95 -8.68 0.54
N ALA A 35 -7.27 -7.56 0.75
CA ALA A 35 -5.87 -7.54 1.19
C ALA A 35 -5.69 -8.25 2.54
N LEU A 36 -6.58 -7.99 3.50
CA LEU A 36 -6.56 -8.64 4.81
C LEU A 36 -6.75 -10.16 4.71
N VAL A 37 -7.76 -10.63 3.98
CA VAL A 37 -8.02 -12.08 3.81
C VAL A 37 -6.82 -12.76 3.14
N ALA A 38 -6.25 -12.12 2.11
CA ALA A 38 -5.05 -12.58 1.45
C ALA A 38 -3.85 -12.72 2.43
N LEU A 39 -3.59 -11.68 3.21
CA LEU A 39 -2.45 -11.62 4.12
C LEU A 39 -2.64 -12.50 5.36
N ALA A 40 -3.86 -12.65 5.86
CA ALA A 40 -4.20 -13.51 7.00
C ALA A 40 -3.74 -14.96 6.76
N GLY A 41 -3.96 -15.48 5.55
CA GLY A 41 -3.49 -16.81 5.16
C GLY A 41 -1.96 -16.95 5.09
N LEU A 42 -1.23 -15.84 4.99
CA LEU A 42 0.22 -15.80 4.86
C LEU A 42 0.95 -15.45 6.17
N THR A 43 0.23 -15.00 7.20
CA THR A 43 0.80 -14.63 8.52
C THR A 43 1.66 -15.73 9.15
N ARG A 44 1.37 -17.00 8.86
CA ARG A 44 2.10 -18.16 9.38
C ARG A 44 3.49 -18.34 8.75
N LEU A 45 3.74 -17.70 7.60
CA LEU A 45 4.99 -17.87 6.85
C LEU A 45 6.10 -16.93 7.34
N HIS A 46 5.75 -15.68 7.68
CA HIS A 46 6.72 -14.68 8.11
C HIS A 46 6.05 -13.51 8.85
N TRP A 47 6.72 -12.94 9.86
CA TRP A 47 6.20 -11.82 10.66
C TRP A 47 5.88 -10.57 9.83
N GLY A 48 6.58 -10.38 8.70
CA GLY A 48 6.31 -9.29 7.76
C GLY A 48 4.88 -9.35 7.18
N PHE A 49 4.33 -10.55 6.95
CA PHE A 49 2.93 -10.69 6.55
C PHE A 49 1.96 -10.36 7.68
N THR A 50 2.34 -10.59 8.95
CA THR A 50 1.56 -10.16 10.12
C THR A 50 1.51 -8.64 10.22
N LEU A 51 2.64 -7.95 10.00
CA LEU A 51 2.68 -6.49 9.93
C LEU A 51 1.77 -5.96 8.81
N ALA A 52 1.84 -6.57 7.63
CA ALA A 52 1.00 -6.18 6.50
C ALA A 52 -0.49 -6.44 6.78
N ALA A 53 -0.84 -7.56 7.43
CA ALA A 53 -2.20 -7.86 7.82
C ALA A 53 -2.73 -6.85 8.86
N ALA A 54 -1.93 -6.54 9.89
CA ALA A 54 -2.27 -5.52 10.88
C ALA A 54 -2.46 -4.13 10.25
N SER A 55 -1.60 -3.78 9.29
CA SER A 55 -1.74 -2.56 8.50
C SER A 55 -3.04 -2.60 7.70
N SER A 56 -3.39 -3.71 7.07
CA SER A 56 -4.65 -3.84 6.33
C SER A 56 -5.89 -3.69 7.21
N VAL A 57 -5.84 -4.13 8.48
CA VAL A 57 -6.89 -3.84 9.47
C VAL A 57 -6.98 -2.35 9.75
N ALA A 58 -5.84 -1.68 9.97
CA ALA A 58 -5.82 -0.23 10.17
C ALA A 58 -6.37 0.52 8.94
N GLY A 59 -6.09 0.04 7.74
CA GLY A 59 -6.57 0.62 6.49
C GLY A 59 -8.08 0.49 6.33
N LEU A 60 -8.61 -0.68 6.71
CA LEU A 60 -10.06 -0.88 6.78
C LEU A 60 -10.71 0.09 7.78
N ILE A 61 -10.11 0.31 8.94
CA ILE A 61 -10.62 1.26 9.95
C ILE A 61 -10.60 2.69 9.42
N VAL A 62 -9.47 3.11 8.82
CA VAL A 62 -9.31 4.44 8.20
C VAL A 62 -10.34 4.65 7.08
N SER A 63 -10.51 3.66 6.21
CA SER A 63 -11.46 3.69 5.10
C SER A 63 -12.93 3.70 5.54
N VAL A 64 -13.28 3.02 6.65
CA VAL A 64 -14.63 3.17 7.22
C VAL A 64 -14.84 4.58 7.79
N GLY A 65 -13.79 5.20 8.34
CA GLY A 65 -13.83 6.58 8.81
C GLY A 65 -14.00 7.61 7.69
N SER A 66 -13.37 7.38 6.52
CA SER A 66 -13.45 8.27 5.35
C SER A 66 -14.84 8.30 4.69
N ILE A 67 -15.71 7.33 4.97
CA ILE A 67 -17.11 7.36 4.50
C ILE A 67 -17.86 8.57 5.10
N GLN A 68 -17.52 8.97 6.32
CA GLN A 68 -18.24 10.03 7.06
C GLN A 68 -17.60 11.40 6.93
N GLN A 69 -16.31 11.48 6.58
CA GLN A 69 -15.54 12.71 6.53
C GLN A 69 -14.61 12.72 5.30
N PRO A 70 -14.44 13.86 4.60
CA PRO A 70 -13.48 13.98 3.51
C PRO A 70 -12.06 13.57 3.95
N THR A 71 -11.35 12.82 3.11
CA THR A 71 -9.94 12.45 3.32
C THR A 71 -9.03 13.66 3.15
N GLU A 72 -8.98 14.51 4.17
CA GLU A 72 -8.08 15.66 4.24
C GLU A 72 -7.20 15.59 5.51
N GLY A 73 -5.99 16.17 5.43
CA GLY A 73 -5.06 16.24 6.55
C GLY A 73 -4.68 14.87 7.12
N LEU A 74 -4.92 14.69 8.43
CA LEU A 74 -4.49 13.53 9.22
C LEU A 74 -4.98 12.19 8.66
N LEU A 75 -6.17 12.14 8.05
CA LEU A 75 -6.74 10.89 7.53
C LEU A 75 -5.98 10.39 6.29
N GLY A 76 -5.59 11.31 5.39
CA GLY A 76 -4.73 10.98 4.24
C GLY A 76 -3.31 10.61 4.65
N THR A 77 -2.78 11.23 5.71
CA THR A 77 -1.49 10.82 6.31
C THR A 77 -1.58 9.41 6.89
N ALA A 78 -2.66 9.09 7.61
CA ALA A 78 -2.89 7.76 8.17
C ALA A 78 -2.99 6.71 7.06
N GLU A 79 -3.72 7.00 5.98
CA GLU A 79 -3.85 6.12 4.82
C GLU A 79 -2.48 5.82 4.19
N SER A 80 -1.65 6.85 3.99
CA SER A 80 -0.28 6.71 3.46
C SER A 80 0.58 5.81 4.35
N ILE A 81 0.54 6.02 5.67
CA ILE A 81 1.30 5.21 6.66
C ILE A 81 0.86 3.75 6.60
N VAL A 82 -0.44 3.50 6.53
CA VAL A 82 -0.99 2.15 6.47
C VAL A 82 -0.59 1.45 5.18
N MET A 83 -0.67 2.14 4.04
CA MET A 83 -0.28 1.60 2.74
C MET A 83 1.20 1.20 2.75
N THR A 84 2.07 2.05 3.33
CA THR A 84 3.47 1.71 3.58
C THR A 84 3.65 0.52 4.50
N GLY A 85 2.85 0.39 5.55
CA GLY A 85 2.89 -0.78 6.44
C GLY A 85 2.67 -2.10 5.68
N VAL A 86 1.74 -2.10 4.71
CA VAL A 86 1.51 -3.26 3.83
C VAL A 86 2.67 -3.50 2.88
N VAL A 87 3.13 -2.48 2.16
CA VAL A 87 4.23 -2.60 1.20
C VAL A 87 5.50 -3.07 1.91
N PHE A 88 5.87 -2.39 3.00
CA PHE A 88 7.04 -2.72 3.81
C PHE A 88 6.97 -4.12 4.40
N GLY A 89 5.84 -4.51 4.99
CA GLY A 89 5.65 -5.85 5.57
C GLY A 89 5.72 -6.95 4.52
N THR A 90 5.03 -6.77 3.39
CA THR A 90 5.00 -7.73 2.28
C THR A 90 6.39 -7.87 1.63
N CYS A 91 7.06 -6.75 1.33
CA CYS A 91 8.42 -6.77 0.78
C CYS A 91 9.43 -7.38 1.75
N SER A 92 9.30 -7.14 3.05
CA SER A 92 10.18 -7.76 4.05
C SER A 92 10.01 -9.28 4.10
N ALA A 93 8.78 -9.79 3.93
CA ALA A 93 8.53 -11.23 3.81
C ALA A 93 9.09 -11.79 2.50
N ILE A 94 8.90 -11.10 1.36
CA ILE A 94 9.46 -11.53 0.07
C ILE A 94 10.99 -11.56 0.11
N LEU A 95 11.63 -10.56 0.72
CA LEU A 95 13.08 -10.50 0.88
C LEU A 95 13.64 -11.71 1.65
N ALA A 96 12.89 -12.22 2.62
CA ALA A 96 13.26 -13.36 3.46
C ALA A 96 12.96 -14.72 2.81
N LEU A 97 11.84 -14.83 2.09
CA LEU A 97 11.32 -16.11 1.58
C LEU A 97 11.63 -16.37 0.11
N SER A 98 11.90 -15.34 -0.69
CA SER A 98 12.15 -15.52 -2.12
C SER A 98 13.50 -16.19 -2.37
N SER A 99 13.49 -17.15 -3.30
CA SER A 99 14.71 -17.86 -3.74
C SER A 99 15.54 -17.05 -4.75
N SER A 100 14.93 -16.05 -5.39
CA SER A 100 15.51 -15.27 -6.47
C SER A 100 16.20 -14.02 -5.96
N ALA A 101 17.50 -13.89 -6.20
CA ALA A 101 18.27 -12.70 -5.83
C ALA A 101 17.71 -11.41 -6.45
N ARG A 102 17.08 -11.51 -7.63
CA ARG A 102 16.41 -10.40 -8.31
C ARG A 102 15.18 -9.92 -7.55
N ASP A 103 14.34 -10.84 -7.10
CA ASP A 103 13.11 -10.54 -6.36
C ASP A 103 13.42 -9.97 -4.99
N ARG A 104 14.42 -10.52 -4.31
CA ARG A 104 14.96 -10.00 -3.05
C ARG A 104 15.45 -8.56 -3.18
N ARG A 105 16.28 -8.28 -4.20
CA ARG A 105 16.78 -6.91 -4.45
C ARG A 105 15.65 -5.95 -4.77
N ALA A 106 14.67 -6.36 -5.59
CA ALA A 106 13.52 -5.53 -5.90
C ALA A 106 12.69 -5.22 -4.65
N ALA A 107 12.43 -6.22 -3.81
CA ALA A 107 11.71 -6.05 -2.55
C ALA A 107 12.41 -5.08 -1.60
N ASP A 108 13.74 -5.18 -1.47
CA ASP A 108 14.53 -4.28 -0.62
C ASP A 108 14.48 -2.83 -1.11
N VAL A 109 14.63 -2.61 -2.42
CA VAL A 109 14.55 -1.26 -3.00
C VAL A 109 13.15 -0.68 -2.84
N ILE A 110 12.10 -1.42 -3.20
CA ILE A 110 10.70 -0.95 -3.09
C ILE A 110 10.39 -0.56 -1.66
N ARG A 111 10.75 -1.42 -0.69
CA ARG A 111 10.55 -1.19 0.75
C ARG A 111 11.12 0.15 1.22
N TRP A 112 12.37 0.44 0.87
CA TRP A 112 13.05 1.64 1.37
C TRP A 112 12.64 2.90 0.61
N VAL A 113 12.38 2.78 -0.70
CA VAL A 113 11.88 3.91 -1.49
C VAL A 113 10.47 4.30 -1.03
N ASP A 114 9.57 3.33 -0.84
CA ASP A 114 8.23 3.56 -0.32
C ASP A 114 8.27 4.24 1.06
N LEU A 115 9.07 3.71 1.98
CA LEU A 115 9.24 4.31 3.30
C LEU A 115 9.80 5.74 3.23
N ALA A 116 10.79 5.99 2.37
CA ALA A 116 11.37 7.32 2.20
C ALA A 116 10.35 8.32 1.65
N LEU A 117 9.52 7.90 0.68
CA LEU A 117 8.42 8.71 0.14
C LEU A 117 7.40 9.03 1.23
N THR A 118 6.98 8.04 2.02
CA THR A 118 6.00 8.26 3.09
C THR A 118 6.55 9.15 4.19
N VAL A 119 7.80 8.96 4.60
CA VAL A 119 8.46 9.87 5.56
C VAL A 119 8.53 11.28 4.99
N PHE A 120 8.87 11.45 3.71
CA PHE A 120 8.90 12.75 3.05
C PHE A 120 7.50 13.41 3.03
N VAL A 121 6.45 12.67 2.68
CA VAL A 121 5.07 13.16 2.67
C VAL A 121 4.61 13.56 4.07
N VAL A 122 4.84 12.71 5.08
CA VAL A 122 4.47 12.99 6.48
C VAL A 122 5.24 14.20 7.02
N ALA A 123 6.54 14.31 6.72
CA ALA A 123 7.37 15.42 7.19
C ALA A 123 7.08 16.75 6.48
N SER A 124 6.64 16.70 5.23
CA SER A 124 6.27 17.88 4.43
C SER A 124 4.81 18.28 4.58
N SER A 125 3.95 17.41 5.12
CA SER A 125 2.56 17.73 5.41
C SER A 125 2.51 18.80 6.51
N PRO A 126 2.03 20.03 6.22
CA PRO A 126 1.81 20.99 7.27
C PRO A 126 0.67 20.43 8.12
N TRP A 127 0.92 20.20 9.41
CA TRP A 127 -0.05 19.64 10.36
C TRP A 127 -1.19 20.64 10.67
N THR A 128 -1.49 21.55 9.74
CA THR A 128 -2.39 22.69 9.89
C THR A 128 -3.58 22.56 8.93
N PRO A 129 -4.83 22.80 9.36
CA PRO A 129 -5.99 22.20 8.71
C PRO A 129 -6.56 22.92 7.47
N ASP A 130 -5.93 23.94 6.89
CA ASP A 130 -6.70 24.87 6.01
C ASP A 130 -5.98 25.42 4.77
N GLU A 131 -4.76 24.99 4.46
CA GLU A 131 -4.06 25.53 3.28
C GLU A 131 -4.32 24.66 2.06
N LYS A 132 -5.31 25.06 1.24
CA LYS A 132 -5.46 24.53 -0.11
C LYS A 132 -4.16 24.79 -0.86
N VAL A 133 -3.37 23.74 -1.10
CA VAL A 133 -2.15 23.81 -1.88
C VAL A 133 -2.53 24.29 -3.28
N ASP A 134 -2.22 25.55 -3.57
CA ASP A 134 -2.48 26.13 -4.89
C ASP A 134 -1.53 25.47 -5.89
N VAL A 135 -2.06 24.52 -6.67
CA VAL A 135 -1.30 23.75 -7.68
C VAL A 135 -1.06 24.57 -8.96
N SER A 136 -1.23 25.89 -8.91
CA SER A 136 -0.96 26.79 -10.01
C SER A 136 0.48 27.31 -9.96
N GLY A 137 1.29 27.00 -10.98
CA GLY A 137 2.65 27.53 -11.14
C GLY A 137 3.79 26.52 -10.94
N ALA A 138 5.02 27.03 -10.80
CA ALA A 138 6.25 26.22 -10.79
C ALA A 138 6.35 25.22 -9.62
N ALA A 139 5.59 25.44 -8.53
CA ALA A 139 5.51 24.54 -7.38
C ALA A 139 4.70 23.25 -7.64
N ALA A 140 3.92 23.18 -8.72
CA ALA A 140 3.17 21.99 -9.10
C ALA A 140 4.06 20.84 -9.59
N PHE A 141 5.16 21.16 -10.27
CA PHE A 141 6.07 20.18 -10.86
C PHE A 141 6.66 19.17 -9.86
N PRO A 142 7.24 19.58 -8.71
CA PRO A 142 7.77 18.62 -7.74
C PRO A 142 6.70 17.73 -7.13
N LEU A 143 5.49 18.26 -6.89
CA LEU A 143 4.36 17.48 -6.38
C LEU A 143 3.93 16.41 -7.40
N VAL A 144 3.75 16.79 -8.66
CA VAL A 144 3.40 15.86 -9.74
C VAL A 144 4.48 14.79 -9.90
N ALA A 145 5.76 15.16 -9.87
CA ALA A 145 6.87 14.21 -9.93
C ALA A 145 6.84 13.22 -8.74
N LEU A 146 6.54 13.69 -7.53
CA LEU A 146 6.39 12.86 -6.35
C LEU A 146 5.24 11.85 -6.49
N VAL A 147 4.08 12.29 -6.98
CA VAL A 147 2.92 11.41 -7.24
C VAL A 147 3.26 10.35 -8.28
N ILE A 148 3.90 10.74 -9.39
CA ILE A 148 4.34 9.80 -10.44
C ILE A 148 5.33 8.78 -9.86
N LEU A 149 6.26 9.23 -9.02
CA LEU A 149 7.23 8.35 -8.38
C LEU A 149 6.55 7.36 -7.43
N ALA A 150 5.62 7.82 -6.59
CA ALA A 150 4.83 6.97 -5.71
C ALA A 150 4.02 5.92 -6.49
N LEU A 151 3.31 6.34 -7.55
CA LEU A 151 2.59 5.42 -8.45
C LEU A 151 3.53 4.40 -9.10
N GLY A 152 4.72 4.84 -9.53
CA GLY A 152 5.74 3.95 -10.08
C GLY A 152 6.17 2.87 -9.08
N VAL A 153 6.37 3.24 -7.82
CA VAL A 153 6.71 2.30 -6.73
C VAL A 153 5.58 1.32 -6.47
N VAL A 154 4.33 1.79 -6.41
CA VAL A 154 3.15 0.95 -6.22
C VAL A 154 2.96 -0.04 -7.38
N ILE A 155 3.06 0.41 -8.62
CA ILE A 155 3.00 -0.48 -9.80
C ILE A 155 4.13 -1.51 -9.74
N TRP A 156 5.35 -1.09 -9.38
CA TRP A 156 6.48 -1.99 -9.25
C TRP A 156 6.26 -3.04 -8.15
N PHE A 157 5.71 -2.64 -7.01
CA PHE A 157 5.27 -3.53 -5.94
C PHE A 157 4.25 -4.56 -6.43
N LEU A 158 3.18 -4.14 -7.11
CA LEU A 158 2.16 -5.04 -7.63
C LEU A 158 2.73 -6.04 -8.65
N LEU A 159 3.62 -5.59 -9.53
CA LEU A 159 4.30 -6.45 -10.49
C LEU A 159 5.21 -7.47 -9.79
N LEU A 160 5.91 -7.06 -8.72
CA LEU A 160 6.74 -7.95 -7.91
C LEU A 160 5.85 -9.02 -7.24
N VAL A 161 4.80 -8.62 -6.52
CA VAL A 161 3.87 -9.53 -5.85
C VAL A 161 3.23 -10.50 -6.86
N TRP A 162 2.79 -9.98 -8.00
CA TRP A 162 2.21 -10.79 -9.07
C TRP A 162 3.17 -11.80 -9.66
N ARG A 163 4.47 -11.48 -9.72
CA ARG A 163 5.51 -12.38 -10.19
C ARG A 163 5.80 -13.48 -9.17
N VAL A 164 6.04 -13.12 -7.90
CA VAL A 164 6.44 -14.06 -6.85
C VAL A 164 5.29 -14.97 -6.39
N ARG A 165 4.02 -14.63 -6.67
CA ARG A 165 2.87 -15.49 -6.35
C ARG A 165 2.92 -16.90 -6.93
N ARG A 166 3.78 -17.13 -7.94
CA ARG A 166 3.98 -18.44 -8.57
C ARG A 166 5.05 -19.28 -7.85
N GLU A 167 5.78 -18.70 -6.90
CA GLU A 167 6.80 -19.43 -6.14
C GLU A 167 6.15 -20.39 -5.13
N PRO A 168 6.69 -21.62 -4.96
CA PRO A 168 6.15 -22.61 -4.03
C PRO A 168 6.13 -22.14 -2.58
N ALA A 169 7.05 -21.24 -2.21
CA ALA A 169 7.19 -20.70 -0.86
C ALA A 169 5.93 -19.98 -0.34
N TYR A 170 5.01 -19.59 -1.22
CA TYR A 170 3.78 -18.88 -0.88
C TYR A 170 2.51 -19.70 -1.15
N ALA A 171 2.64 -21.00 -1.43
CA ALA A 171 1.50 -21.91 -1.57
C ALA A 171 1.05 -22.41 -0.18
N PRO A 172 -0.24 -22.27 0.19
CA PRO A 172 -0.75 -22.74 1.48
C PRO A 172 -0.60 -24.25 1.71
N ASP A 173 -0.54 -25.04 0.64
CA ASP A 173 -0.69 -26.51 0.65
C ASP A 173 0.65 -27.27 0.53
N ALA A 174 1.79 -26.61 0.74
CA ALA A 174 3.12 -27.24 0.61
C ALA A 174 3.59 -27.97 1.90
N ARG A 175 2.68 -28.33 2.81
CA ARG A 175 2.98 -29.12 4.02
C ARG A 175 1.96 -30.21 4.24
#